data_AF-A0ABD5UU36-F1
#
_entry.id   AF-A0ABD5UU36-F1
#
_cell.length_a   1.000
_cell.length_b   1.000
_cell.length_c   1.000
_cell.angle_alpha   90.00
_cell.angle_beta   90.00
_cell.angle_gamma   90.00
#
_symmetry.space_group_name_H-M   'P 1'
#
loop_
_entity.id
_entity.type
_entity.pdbx_description
1 polymer ?
#
loop_
_entity_poly.entity_id
_entity_poly.type
_entity_poly.pdbx_seq_one_letter_code
_entity_poly.pdbx_strand_id
1 'polypeptide(L)'
;MSKKISSASPHDERNNDVGTTHARYNGQKMRLMTDGGNPTNDMSLFTSSETDEWATPPDFLRPLAEAVGGFDLDAAAGAEESPIAESVYTEADDGLVQPWFGTVWVNPPYSGMKEWTDKVVSELYRDDVDTILYLCKGDTSTDWWHTALAEASAIGMIDHRLSFGEDPNSAPFASHVFAFGDVNDTVLNTLNQQGAVFTTDHIHEKTAQTKLIDDE
;
A
#
# COMPACT_ATOMS: atom_id res chain seq x y z
N MET A 1 -68.67 18.14 4.97
CA MET A 1 -69.00 17.46 6.24
C MET A 1 -68.97 15.96 6.01
N SER A 2 -68.29 15.23 6.89
CA SER A 2 -67.88 13.83 6.79
C SER A 2 -69.02 12.81 6.57
N LYS A 3 -68.76 11.74 5.80
CA LYS A 3 -68.52 10.37 6.34
C LYS A 3 -68.43 9.29 5.24
N LYS A 4 -67.33 8.53 5.34
CA LYS A 4 -67.16 7.06 5.28
C LYS A 4 -67.58 6.28 4.02
N ILE A 5 -66.54 5.75 3.38
CA ILE A 5 -66.51 4.54 2.54
C ILE A 5 -66.42 3.32 3.46
N SER A 6 -67.16 2.24 3.16
CA SER A 6 -66.91 0.89 3.67
C SER A 6 -67.40 -0.13 2.66
N SER A 7 -66.48 -0.95 2.15
CA SER A 7 -66.72 -2.13 1.33
C SER A 7 -66.15 -3.37 2.02
N ALA A 8 -66.72 -4.51 1.65
CA ALA A 8 -66.70 -5.82 2.31
C ALA A 8 -65.34 -6.54 2.42
N SER A 9 -65.27 -7.42 3.42
CA SER A 9 -64.41 -8.62 3.56
C SER A 9 -64.83 -9.73 2.57
N PRO A 10 -64.10 -10.87 2.33
CA PRO A 10 -63.16 -11.52 3.27
C PRO A 10 -61.88 -12.18 2.71
N HIS A 11 -60.98 -12.47 3.65
CA HIS A 11 -60.04 -13.61 3.78
C HIS A 11 -59.48 -14.29 2.52
N ASP A 12 -58.16 -14.22 2.35
CA ASP A 12 -57.36 -15.42 2.12
C ASP A 12 -55.98 -15.29 2.79
N GLU A 13 -55.54 -16.40 3.37
CA GLU A 13 -54.32 -16.59 4.12
C GLU A 13 -53.11 -16.69 3.17
N ARG A 14 -51.94 -16.20 3.61
CA ARG A 14 -50.70 -16.99 3.63
C ARG A 14 -49.49 -16.21 4.16
N ASN A 15 -48.71 -16.94 4.94
CA ASN A 15 -47.57 -16.54 5.74
C ASN A 15 -46.39 -15.99 4.94
N ASN A 16 -45.72 -15.01 5.55
CA ASN A 16 -44.34 -14.66 5.31
C ASN A 16 -43.42 -15.85 5.64
N ASP A 17 -42.60 -16.26 4.67
CA ASP A 17 -41.35 -16.98 4.96
C ASP A 17 -40.29 -16.56 3.94
N VAL A 18 -39.28 -15.84 4.42
CA VAL A 18 -38.10 -15.45 3.66
C VAL A 18 -37.05 -16.52 3.92
N GLY A 19 -36.98 -17.49 3.02
CA GLY A 19 -36.06 -18.62 3.12
C GLY A 19 -34.61 -18.21 2.87
N THR A 20 -33.85 -18.01 3.94
CA THR A 20 -32.38 -18.03 3.92
C THR A 20 -31.90 -19.48 3.95
N THR A 21 -31.40 -19.97 2.82
CA THR A 21 -30.80 -21.31 2.71
C THR A 21 -29.53 -21.40 3.58
N HIS A 22 -29.63 -22.18 4.65
CA HIS A 22 -28.52 -22.62 5.49
C HIS A 22 -27.90 -23.90 4.92
N ALA A 23 -26.59 -23.90 4.69
CA ALA A 23 -25.80 -25.14 4.68
C ALA A 23 -25.28 -25.39 6.11
N ARG A 24 -25.68 -26.53 6.69
CA ARG A 24 -25.22 -27.01 8.00
C ARG A 24 -23.93 -27.82 7.82
N TYR A 25 -22.95 -27.67 8.73
CA TYR A 25 -22.14 -28.82 9.15
C TYR A 25 -21.60 -28.70 10.59
N ASN A 26 -21.97 -29.70 11.39
CA ASN A 26 -21.36 -30.32 12.58
C ASN A 26 -20.69 -29.48 13.68
N GLY A 27 -21.45 -29.22 14.75
CA GLY A 27 -21.47 -30.13 15.90
C GLY A 27 -20.13 -30.50 16.55
N GLN A 28 -19.51 -29.56 17.26
CA GLN A 28 -18.76 -29.85 18.50
C GLN A 28 -19.08 -28.77 19.53
N LYS A 29 -19.72 -29.18 20.64
CA LYS A 29 -20.01 -28.31 21.78
C LYS A 29 -18.68 -27.97 22.48
N MET A 30 -18.16 -26.77 22.25
CA MET A 30 -17.22 -26.15 23.19
C MET A 30 -18.01 -25.58 24.36
N ARG A 31 -17.79 -26.14 25.54
CA ARG A 31 -18.34 -25.70 26.81
C ARG A 31 -17.72 -24.34 27.13
N LEU A 32 -18.49 -23.26 26.97
CA LEU A 32 -18.14 -21.93 27.46
C LEU A 32 -18.02 -21.99 28.99
N MET A 33 -16.79 -22.07 29.49
CA MET A 33 -16.47 -21.59 30.82
C MET A 33 -16.33 -20.08 30.71
N THR A 34 -17.33 -19.36 31.19
CA THR A 34 -17.28 -17.90 31.35
C THR A 34 -16.40 -17.60 32.56
N ASP A 35 -15.26 -16.95 32.34
CA ASP A 35 -14.61 -16.16 33.37
C ASP A 35 -14.29 -14.76 32.84
N GLY A 36 -15.04 -13.77 33.34
CA GLY A 36 -14.56 -12.47 33.78
C GLY A 36 -13.75 -11.51 32.88
N GLY A 37 -13.46 -11.80 31.62
CA GLY A 37 -12.65 -10.92 30.76
C GLY A 37 -13.47 -9.96 29.90
N ASN A 38 -13.35 -8.65 30.14
CA ASN A 38 -13.83 -7.57 29.28
C ASN A 38 -13.37 -7.80 27.82
N PRO A 39 -14.22 -7.68 26.78
CA PRO A 39 -13.76 -7.79 25.40
C PRO A 39 -12.88 -6.57 25.11
N THR A 40 -11.56 -6.75 25.18
CA THR A 40 -10.63 -5.79 24.62
C THR A 40 -10.86 -5.79 23.12
N ASN A 41 -11.34 -4.67 22.59
CA ASN A 41 -11.18 -4.32 21.18
C ASN A 41 -9.73 -4.62 20.81
N ASP A 42 -9.52 -5.68 20.03
CA ASP A 42 -8.25 -6.00 19.39
C ASP A 42 -8.05 -5.03 18.22
N MET A 43 -7.81 -3.77 18.61
CA MET A 43 -7.40 -2.66 17.77
C MET A 43 -5.97 -2.24 18.14
N SER A 44 -5.24 -3.10 18.87
CA SER A 44 -3.85 -2.83 19.31
C SER A 44 -2.80 -3.42 18.37
N LEU A 45 -3.19 -4.31 17.45
CA LEU A 45 -2.32 -4.82 16.39
C LEU A 45 -1.99 -3.77 15.32
N PHE A 46 -2.68 -2.63 15.30
CA PHE A 46 -2.42 -1.52 14.37
C PHE A 46 -1.40 -0.49 14.89
N THR A 47 -0.84 -0.66 16.09
CA THR A 47 -0.03 0.39 16.73
C THR A 47 1.17 -0.12 17.54
N SER A 48 1.76 -1.29 17.23
CA SER A 48 3.07 -1.63 17.82
C SER A 48 4.18 -0.94 17.03
N SER A 49 4.28 0.37 17.24
CA SER A 49 5.39 1.22 16.81
C SER A 49 6.54 1.09 17.80
N GLU A 50 7.54 0.26 17.50
CA GLU A 50 8.85 0.40 18.16
C GLU A 50 9.91 0.95 17.21
N THR A 51 9.77 0.76 15.89
CA THR A 51 10.57 1.45 14.86
C THR A 51 9.72 1.70 13.60
N ASP A 52 9.89 2.87 12.96
CA ASP A 52 9.28 3.17 11.66
C ASP A 52 10.24 2.85 10.49
N GLU A 53 11.51 2.56 10.81
CA GLU A 53 12.54 2.10 9.87
C GLU A 53 12.65 0.57 9.85
N TRP A 54 12.74 0.02 8.64
CA TRP A 54 12.65 -1.42 8.39
C TRP A 54 13.65 -1.85 7.32
N ALA A 55 14.49 -2.82 7.63
CA ALA A 55 15.46 -3.38 6.69
C ALA A 55 14.75 -4.14 5.55
N THR A 56 15.12 -3.83 4.32
CA THR A 56 14.65 -4.51 3.12
C THR A 56 15.21 -5.93 3.09
N PRO A 57 14.38 -6.97 2.85
CA PRO A 57 14.88 -8.33 2.78
C PRO A 57 15.99 -8.47 1.72
N PRO A 58 17.18 -9.02 2.05
CA PRO A 58 18.29 -9.08 1.09
C PRO A 58 17.95 -9.85 -0.19
N ASP A 59 17.12 -10.89 -0.09
CA ASP A 59 16.69 -11.68 -1.26
C ASP A 59 15.71 -10.93 -2.18
N PHE A 60 15.05 -9.90 -1.66
CA PHE A 60 14.22 -8.99 -2.45
C PHE A 60 15.06 -7.86 -3.06
N LEU A 61 15.96 -7.27 -2.27
CA LEU A 61 16.75 -6.11 -2.67
C LEU A 61 17.86 -6.45 -3.68
N ARG A 62 18.60 -7.54 -3.46
CA ARG A 62 19.79 -7.88 -4.25
C ARG A 62 19.48 -8.02 -5.75
N PRO A 63 18.42 -8.72 -6.20
CA PRO A 63 18.07 -8.77 -7.62
C PRO A 63 17.75 -7.39 -8.22
N LEU A 64 17.14 -6.49 -7.44
CA LEU A 64 16.84 -5.13 -7.90
C LEU A 64 18.12 -4.31 -8.05
N ALA A 65 19.02 -4.38 -7.05
CA ALA A 65 20.34 -3.73 -7.10
C ALA A 65 21.15 -4.20 -8.32
N GLU A 66 21.16 -5.52 -8.59
CA GLU A 66 21.82 -6.08 -9.77
C GLU A 66 21.19 -5.59 -11.09
N ALA A 67 19.86 -5.45 -11.13
CA ALA A 67 19.13 -5.03 -12.32
C ALA A 67 19.37 -3.56 -12.70
N VAL A 68 19.63 -2.69 -11.71
CA VAL A 68 19.99 -1.28 -11.92
C VAL A 68 21.50 -1.05 -12.05
N GLY A 69 22.33 -2.06 -11.76
CA GLY A 69 23.79 -1.94 -11.82
C GLY A 69 24.45 -1.41 -10.55
N GLY A 70 23.73 -1.45 -9.42
CA GLY A 70 24.12 -0.86 -8.14
C GLY A 70 23.36 0.43 -7.84
N PHE A 71 23.20 0.75 -6.56
CA PHE A 71 22.62 2.01 -6.12
C PHE A 71 23.73 3.00 -5.75
N ASP A 72 23.64 4.22 -6.27
CA ASP A 72 24.51 5.33 -5.89
C ASP A 72 24.11 5.90 -4.52
N LEU A 73 22.80 5.92 -4.24
CA LEU A 73 22.23 6.46 -3.01
C LEU A 73 21.14 5.58 -2.41
N ASP A 74 21.22 5.35 -1.10
CA ASP A 74 20.08 4.94 -0.26
C ASP A 74 19.58 6.17 0.50
N ALA A 75 18.41 6.67 0.12
CA ALA A 75 17.88 7.94 0.62
C ALA A 75 17.30 7.85 2.04
N ALA A 76 17.07 6.64 2.56
CA ALA A 76 16.43 6.39 3.85
C ALA A 76 17.05 5.18 4.58
N ALA A 77 18.38 5.19 4.68
CA ALA A 77 19.15 4.14 5.33
C ALA A 77 19.03 4.21 6.87
N GLY A 78 19.49 3.15 7.54
CA GLY A 78 19.58 3.10 9.01
C GLY A 78 19.16 1.75 9.60
N ALA A 79 18.28 1.04 8.90
CA ALA A 79 17.80 -0.26 9.33
C ALA A 79 18.62 -1.46 8.80
N GLU A 80 19.34 -1.29 7.70
CA GLU A 80 20.14 -2.36 7.08
C GLU A 80 21.42 -2.67 7.89
N GLU A 81 21.86 -3.94 7.91
CA GLU A 81 23.10 -4.35 8.60
C GLU A 81 24.37 -3.77 7.95
N SER A 82 24.31 -3.50 6.66
CA SER A 82 25.40 -2.94 5.87
C SER A 82 24.85 -2.01 4.79
N PRO A 83 25.59 -0.97 4.38
CA PRO A 83 25.17 -0.08 3.30
C PRO A 83 24.85 -0.86 2.02
N ILE A 84 23.72 -0.53 1.41
CA ILE A 84 23.22 -1.16 0.16
C ILE A 84 23.52 -0.30 -1.08
N ALA A 85 24.05 0.91 -0.86
CA ALA A 85 24.41 1.91 -1.85
C ALA A 85 25.77 2.53 -1.52
N GLU A 86 26.37 3.23 -2.48
CA GLU A 86 27.67 3.91 -2.28
C GLU A 86 27.59 5.05 -1.25
N SER A 87 26.50 5.81 -1.29
CA SER A 87 26.16 6.85 -0.33
C SER A 87 24.84 6.53 0.37
N VAL A 88 24.70 7.00 1.61
CA VAL A 88 23.50 6.74 2.42
C VAL A 88 23.10 8.00 3.18
N TYR A 89 21.79 8.22 3.34
CA TYR A 89 21.23 9.19 4.27
C TYR A 89 20.50 8.45 5.38
N THR A 90 20.89 8.73 6.61
CA THR A 90 20.25 8.18 7.82
C THR A 90 19.23 9.15 8.39
N GLU A 91 18.49 8.73 9.43
CA GLU A 91 17.61 9.63 10.20
C GLU A 91 18.33 10.93 10.62
N ALA A 92 19.62 10.85 10.97
CA ALA A 92 20.41 11.99 11.39
C ALA A 92 20.73 12.98 10.25
N ASP A 93 20.76 12.51 9.00
CA ASP A 93 21.04 13.31 7.81
C ASP A 93 19.77 13.98 7.26
N ASP A 94 18.59 13.44 7.60
CA ASP A 94 17.28 13.84 7.06
C ASP A 94 17.25 13.80 5.52
N GLY A 95 17.05 12.60 4.96
CA GLY A 95 17.03 12.37 3.51
C GLY A 95 16.02 13.23 2.72
N LEU A 96 15.00 13.80 3.38
CA LEU A 96 14.02 14.69 2.74
C LEU A 96 14.62 16.06 2.37
N VAL A 97 15.65 16.52 3.09
CA VAL A 97 16.28 17.83 2.85
C VAL A 97 17.63 17.74 2.13
N GLN A 98 18.11 16.52 1.88
CA GLN A 98 19.34 16.27 1.13
C GLN A 98 19.10 16.21 -0.39
N PRO A 99 20.10 16.57 -1.22
CA PRO A 99 20.03 16.37 -2.67
C PRO A 99 20.18 14.88 -3.02
N TRP A 100 19.37 14.35 -3.93
CA TRP A 100 19.56 12.98 -4.44
C TRP A 100 20.32 13.00 -5.76
N PHE A 101 20.95 11.86 -6.09
CA PHE A 101 21.73 11.71 -7.31
C PHE A 101 21.85 10.23 -7.73
N GLY A 102 22.10 10.01 -9.03
CA GLY A 102 22.32 8.71 -9.66
C GLY A 102 21.09 7.81 -9.58
N THR A 103 21.35 6.52 -9.34
CA THR A 103 20.34 5.51 -9.07
C THR A 103 20.04 5.43 -7.58
N VAL A 104 18.81 5.74 -7.21
CA VAL A 104 18.39 5.92 -5.81
C VAL A 104 17.48 4.77 -5.36
N TRP A 105 17.81 4.16 -4.22
CA TRP A 105 16.89 3.31 -3.46
C TRP A 105 16.18 4.13 -2.39
N VAL A 106 14.88 3.90 -2.23
CA VAL A 106 14.05 4.56 -1.22
C VAL A 106 13.16 3.51 -0.54
N ASN A 107 13.48 3.18 0.71
CA ASN A 107 12.61 2.41 1.61
C ASN A 107 12.41 3.23 2.90
N PRO A 108 11.48 4.20 2.89
CA PRO A 108 11.44 5.22 3.92
C PRO A 108 10.62 4.78 5.15
N PRO A 109 10.71 5.57 6.24
CA PRO A 109 9.75 5.49 7.33
C PRO A 109 8.31 5.55 6.84
N TYR A 110 7.55 4.49 7.14
CA TYR A 110 6.24 4.23 6.57
C TYR A 110 5.11 5.13 7.13
N SER A 111 5.40 5.96 8.13
CA SER A 111 4.48 7.00 8.63
C SER A 111 4.48 8.28 7.79
N GLY A 112 5.54 8.54 7.02
CA GLY A 112 5.75 9.77 6.25
C GLY A 112 5.53 9.64 4.73
N MET A 113 4.68 8.70 4.30
CA MET A 113 4.55 8.33 2.88
C MET A 113 4.25 9.50 1.94
N LYS A 114 3.51 10.51 2.41
CA LYS A 114 3.19 11.69 1.62
C LYS A 114 4.43 12.53 1.35
N GLU A 115 5.18 12.86 2.40
CA GLU A 115 6.39 13.68 2.34
C GLU A 115 7.48 13.02 1.48
N TRP A 116 7.65 11.71 1.63
CA TRP A 116 8.57 10.93 0.79
C TRP A 116 8.14 10.85 -0.66
N THR A 117 6.84 10.70 -0.93
CA THR A 117 6.34 10.74 -2.31
C THR A 117 6.56 12.11 -2.93
N ASP A 118 6.23 13.19 -2.22
CA ASP A 118 6.45 14.57 -2.70
C ASP A 118 7.95 14.79 -3.00
N LYS A 119 8.84 14.23 -2.17
CA LYS A 119 10.29 14.27 -2.38
C LYS A 119 10.71 13.48 -3.62
N VAL A 120 10.27 12.23 -3.78
CA VAL A 120 10.54 11.40 -4.97
C VAL A 120 10.16 12.15 -6.26
N VAL A 121 8.97 12.72 -6.29
CA VAL A 121 8.49 13.49 -7.45
C VAL A 121 9.35 14.73 -7.68
N SER A 122 9.76 15.44 -6.62
CA SER A 122 10.62 16.62 -6.78
C SER A 122 12.03 16.28 -7.31
N GLU A 123 12.59 15.15 -6.89
CA GLU A 123 13.94 14.72 -7.27
C GLU A 123 13.98 14.12 -8.68
N LEU A 124 12.87 13.54 -9.15
CA LEU A 124 12.74 13.00 -10.52
C LEU A 124 13.04 14.05 -11.62
N TYR A 125 12.82 15.33 -11.33
CA TYR A 125 13.04 16.42 -12.27
C TYR A 125 14.43 17.06 -12.19
N ARG A 126 15.35 16.47 -11.42
CA ARG A 126 16.73 16.95 -11.31
C ARG A 126 17.63 16.19 -12.27
N ASP A 127 18.50 16.93 -12.97
CA ASP A 127 19.46 16.37 -13.93
C ASP A 127 20.46 15.38 -13.29
N ASP A 128 20.62 15.42 -11.97
CA ASP A 128 21.55 14.56 -11.24
C ASP A 128 20.97 13.18 -10.91
N VAL A 129 19.66 12.92 -11.14
CA VAL A 129 18.96 11.67 -10.77
C VAL A 129 18.56 10.90 -12.03
N ASP A 130 19.04 9.66 -12.15
CA ASP A 130 18.81 8.81 -13.33
C ASP A 130 17.61 7.88 -13.13
N THR A 131 17.50 7.26 -11.96
CA THR A 131 16.48 6.26 -11.64
C THR A 131 16.17 6.27 -10.16
N ILE A 132 14.89 6.13 -9.81
CA ILE A 132 14.46 5.95 -8.42
C ILE A 132 13.66 4.66 -8.32
N LEU A 133 14.06 3.77 -7.42
CA LEU A 133 13.24 2.63 -6.98
C LEU A 133 12.70 2.90 -5.59
N TYR A 134 11.38 3.06 -5.51
CA TYR A 134 10.66 3.46 -4.30
C TYR A 134 9.79 2.33 -3.78
N LEU A 135 10.21 1.71 -2.67
CA LEU A 135 9.44 0.72 -1.93
C LEU A 135 8.42 1.41 -1.03
N CYS A 136 7.15 1.05 -1.20
CA CYS A 136 6.03 1.70 -0.52
C CYS A 136 4.92 0.71 -0.14
N LYS A 137 3.98 1.18 0.68
CA LYS A 137 2.72 0.47 0.94
C LYS A 137 1.84 0.46 -0.32
N GLY A 138 1.17 -0.65 -0.58
CA GLY A 138 0.11 -0.74 -1.57
C GLY A 138 -1.19 -0.12 -1.05
N ASP A 139 -1.22 1.21 -0.97
CA ASP A 139 -2.37 1.96 -0.45
C ASP A 139 -3.06 2.79 -1.54
N THR A 140 -3.73 2.08 -2.45
CA THR A 140 -4.46 2.66 -3.60
C THR A 140 -5.64 3.56 -3.19
N SER A 141 -5.88 3.76 -1.89
CA SER A 141 -6.93 4.65 -1.39
C SER A 141 -6.43 6.07 -1.09
N THR A 142 -5.11 6.26 -1.08
CA THR A 142 -4.47 7.51 -0.66
C THR A 142 -4.01 8.36 -1.84
N ASP A 143 -4.10 9.68 -1.68
CA ASP A 143 -3.69 10.62 -2.72
C ASP A 143 -2.20 10.51 -3.05
N TRP A 144 -1.32 10.27 -2.07
CA TRP A 144 0.12 10.12 -2.31
C TRP A 144 0.40 8.91 -3.22
N TRP A 145 -0.32 7.80 -3.06
CA TRP A 145 -0.11 6.63 -3.90
C TRP A 145 -0.47 6.91 -5.36
N HIS A 146 -1.55 7.67 -5.57
CA HIS A 146 -1.94 8.14 -6.90
C HIS A 146 -0.97 9.17 -7.47
N THR A 147 -0.37 10.03 -6.65
CA THR A 147 0.69 10.95 -7.07
C THR A 147 1.93 10.18 -7.53
N ALA A 148 2.38 9.17 -6.78
CA ALA A 148 3.48 8.31 -7.20
C ALA A 148 3.16 7.59 -8.52
N LEU A 149 1.97 7.00 -8.65
CA LEU A 149 1.55 6.33 -9.86
C LEU A 149 1.49 7.27 -11.08
N ALA A 150 1.10 8.53 -10.90
CA ALA A 150 1.02 9.52 -11.96
C ALA A 150 2.36 9.83 -12.62
N GLU A 151 3.46 9.68 -11.88
CA GLU A 151 4.81 10.08 -12.27
C GLU A 151 5.72 8.88 -12.57
N ALA A 152 5.34 7.68 -12.12
CA ALA A 152 6.13 6.47 -12.31
C ALA A 152 6.22 6.06 -13.78
N SER A 153 7.35 5.44 -14.17
CA SER A 153 7.53 4.75 -15.46
C SER A 153 6.97 3.32 -15.40
N ALA A 154 7.06 2.70 -14.22
CA ALA A 154 6.49 1.38 -13.96
C ALA A 154 6.17 1.20 -12.47
N ILE A 155 5.28 0.24 -12.18
CA ILE A 155 4.98 -0.23 -10.84
C ILE A 155 5.05 -1.76 -10.78
N GLY A 156 5.81 -2.28 -9.82
CA GLY A 156 5.81 -3.68 -9.41
C GLY A 156 4.82 -3.91 -8.27
N MET A 157 3.80 -4.71 -8.54
CA MET A 157 2.77 -5.14 -7.59
C MET A 157 3.23 -6.46 -6.96
N ILE A 158 3.82 -6.40 -5.76
CA ILE A 158 4.41 -7.58 -5.11
C ILE A 158 3.30 -8.51 -4.60
N ASP A 159 3.35 -9.79 -5.00
CA ASP A 159 2.26 -10.76 -4.78
C ASP A 159 2.33 -11.49 -3.43
N HIS A 160 3.34 -11.17 -2.64
CA HIS A 160 3.60 -11.72 -1.31
C HIS A 160 3.91 -10.60 -0.32
N ARG A 161 3.95 -10.94 0.97
CA ARG A 161 4.30 -10.00 2.04
C ARG A 161 5.80 -10.06 2.29
N LEU A 162 6.46 -8.91 2.25
CA LEU A 162 7.85 -8.80 2.64
C LEU A 162 7.97 -8.91 4.17
N SER A 163 8.93 -9.71 4.64
CA SER A 163 9.28 -9.80 6.06
C SER A 163 10.51 -8.95 6.32
N PHE A 164 10.31 -7.76 6.86
CA PHE A 164 11.38 -6.81 7.09
C PHE A 164 12.14 -7.14 8.39
N GLY A 165 13.47 -7.21 8.33
CA GLY A 165 14.32 -7.59 9.47
C GLY A 165 14.15 -9.03 9.96
N GLU A 166 14.39 -9.28 11.26
CA GLU A 166 14.28 -10.62 11.89
C GLU A 166 12.87 -10.96 12.41
N ASP A 167 11.87 -10.10 12.20
CA ASP A 167 10.51 -10.38 12.67
C ASP A 167 9.92 -11.54 11.85
N PRO A 168 9.46 -12.63 12.50
CA PRO A 168 8.81 -13.74 11.80
C PRO A 168 7.49 -13.33 11.11
N ASN A 169 6.93 -12.17 11.44
CA ASN A 169 5.71 -11.66 10.84
C ASN A 169 6.03 -10.80 9.62
N SER A 170 5.46 -11.17 8.48
CA SER A 170 5.50 -10.31 7.29
C SER A 170 4.69 -9.04 7.51
N ALA A 171 5.03 -7.98 6.77
CA ALA A 171 4.32 -6.71 6.87
C ALA A 171 2.80 -6.89 6.70
N PRO A 172 1.96 -6.22 7.51
CA PRO A 172 0.51 -6.38 7.42
C PRO A 172 -0.08 -5.80 6.12
N PHE A 173 0.68 -4.94 5.43
CA PHE A 173 0.29 -4.23 4.22
C PHE A 173 0.88 -4.86 2.95
N ALA A 174 0.26 -4.59 1.81
CA ALA A 174 0.86 -4.90 0.51
C ALA A 174 2.08 -4.01 0.28
N SER A 175 3.07 -4.53 -0.44
CA SER A 175 4.25 -3.76 -0.86
C SER A 175 4.17 -3.53 -2.36
N HIS A 176 4.46 -2.31 -2.80
CA HIS A 176 4.67 -2.00 -4.21
C HIS A 176 6.05 -1.35 -4.36
N VAL A 177 6.67 -1.53 -5.53
CA VAL A 177 7.86 -0.77 -5.93
C VAL A 177 7.47 0.10 -7.12
N PHE A 178 7.51 1.41 -6.94
CA PHE A 178 7.45 2.35 -8.05
C PHE A 178 8.86 2.54 -8.61
N ALA A 179 8.98 2.50 -9.93
CA ALA A 179 10.20 2.76 -10.66
C ALA A 179 10.02 4.01 -11.51
N PHE A 180 10.91 4.98 -11.35
CA PHE A 180 10.90 6.27 -12.03
C PHE A 180 12.18 6.48 -12.84
N GLY A 181 12.10 7.31 -13.88
CA GLY A 181 13.25 7.63 -14.74
C GLY A 181 13.54 6.53 -15.76
N ASP A 182 14.83 6.26 -15.98
CA ASP A 182 15.35 5.35 -17.02
C ASP A 182 15.20 3.85 -16.64
N VAL A 183 13.95 3.40 -16.58
CA VAL A 183 13.62 2.00 -16.22
C VAL A 183 13.83 1.07 -17.43
N ASN A 184 14.84 0.21 -17.35
CA ASN A 184 15.17 -0.76 -18.41
C ASN A 184 14.45 -2.12 -18.24
N ASP A 185 14.48 -2.94 -19.30
CA ASP A 185 13.83 -4.26 -19.32
C ASP A 185 14.33 -5.21 -18.22
N THR A 186 15.59 -5.10 -17.77
CA THR A 186 16.11 -5.93 -16.69
C THR A 186 15.38 -5.62 -15.39
N VAL A 187 15.18 -4.34 -15.07
CA VAL A 187 14.41 -3.90 -13.89
C VAL A 187 12.98 -4.40 -13.97
N LEU A 188 12.32 -4.22 -15.12
CA LEU A 188 10.94 -4.69 -15.33
C LEU A 188 10.82 -6.22 -15.16
N ASN A 189 11.76 -6.98 -15.73
CA ASN A 189 11.77 -8.43 -15.61
C ASN A 189 12.03 -8.89 -14.17
N THR A 190 12.89 -8.21 -13.43
CA THR A 190 13.14 -8.50 -12.01
C THR A 190 11.90 -8.23 -11.17
N LEU A 191 11.24 -7.10 -11.35
CA LEU A 191 9.98 -6.80 -10.66
C LEU A 191 8.89 -7.82 -11.00
N ASN A 192 8.83 -8.29 -12.25
CA ASN A 192 7.85 -9.28 -12.70
C ASN A 192 8.10 -10.69 -12.11
N GLN A 193 9.28 -10.96 -11.55
CA GLN A 193 9.51 -12.20 -10.79
C GLN A 193 8.90 -12.15 -9.39
N GLN A 194 8.58 -10.95 -8.88
CA GLN A 194 8.05 -10.73 -7.53
C GLN A 194 6.52 -10.57 -7.51
N GLY A 195 5.86 -10.60 -8.67
CA GLY A 195 4.43 -10.39 -8.81
C GLY A 195 4.05 -9.94 -10.22
N ALA A 196 3.29 -8.84 -10.33
CA ALA A 196 2.87 -8.28 -11.61
C ALA A 196 3.49 -6.90 -11.84
N VAL A 197 3.88 -6.60 -13.08
CA VAL A 197 4.42 -5.29 -13.46
C VAL A 197 3.50 -4.58 -14.43
N PHE A 198 3.27 -3.30 -14.19
CA PHE A 198 2.54 -2.41 -15.08
C PHE A 198 3.45 -1.26 -15.50
N THR A 199 3.54 -1.00 -16.80
CA THR A 199 4.18 0.20 -17.35
C THR A 199 3.11 1.25 -17.63
N THR A 200 3.47 2.52 -17.44
CA THR A 200 2.55 3.65 -17.50
C THR A 200 2.81 4.45 -18.78
N ASP A 201 2.17 4.01 -19.87
CA ASP A 201 2.28 4.74 -21.15
C ASP A 201 1.33 5.95 -21.21
N HIS A 202 0.16 5.86 -20.57
CA HIS A 202 -0.88 6.89 -20.55
C HIS A 202 -1.66 6.86 -19.23
N ILE A 203 -1.74 8.02 -18.57
CA ILE A 203 -2.59 8.22 -17.37
C ILE A 203 -3.61 9.30 -17.72
N HIS A 204 -4.89 8.97 -17.53
CA HIS A 204 -5.95 9.93 -17.78
C HIS A 204 -5.99 11.00 -16.69
N GLU A 205 -6.02 12.27 -17.09
CA GLU A 205 -6.25 13.37 -16.15
C GLU A 205 -7.58 13.18 -15.40
N LYS A 206 -7.58 13.51 -14.10
CA LYS A 206 -8.81 13.52 -13.30
C LYS A 206 -9.80 14.46 -13.99
N THR A 207 -10.90 13.91 -14.48
CA THR A 207 -12.02 14.72 -14.95
C THR A 207 -12.58 15.46 -13.72
N ALA A 208 -12.60 16.79 -13.76
CA ALA A 208 -13.16 17.59 -12.68
C ALA A 208 -14.61 17.15 -12.44
N GLN A 209 -14.90 16.68 -11.23
CA GLN A 209 -16.25 16.28 -10.85
C GLN A 209 -17.14 17.53 -10.91
N THR A 210 -18.02 17.59 -11.91
CA THR A 210 -19.02 18.65 -12.00
C THR A 210 -20.03 18.40 -10.88
N LYS A 211 -20.12 19.31 -9.91
CA LYS A 211 -21.22 19.27 -8.94
C LYS A 211 -22.52 19.36 -9.71
N LEU A 212 -23.47 18.48 -9.38
CA LEU A 212 -24.85 18.63 -9.82
C LEU A 212 -25.31 20.01 -9.33
N ILE A 213 -25.67 20.87 -10.26
CA ILE A 213 -26.32 22.14 -9.94
C ILE A 213 -27.75 21.71 -9.58
N ASP A 214 -28.12 21.86 -8.31
CA ASP A 214 -29.50 21.69 -7.90
C ASP A 214 -30.30 22.85 -8.51
N ASP A 215 -31.19 22.53 -9.46
CA ASP A 215 -32.14 23.50 -10.01
C ASP A 215 -33.15 23.89 -8.91
N GLU A 216 -33.26 25.20 -8.62
CA GLU A 216 -34.15 25.81 -7.61
C GLU A 216 -35.65 25.57 -7.82
#